data_AF-A0A131Z9R9-F1
#
_entry.id   AF-A0A131Z9R9-F1
#
_cell.length_a   1.000
_cell.length_b   1.000
_cell.length_c   1.000
_cell.angle_alpha   90.00
_cell.angle_beta   90.00
_cell.angle_gamma   90.00
#
_symmetry.space_group_name_H-M   'P 1'
#
loop_
_entity.id
_entity.type
_entity.pdbx_description
1 polymer ?
#
loop_
_entity_poly.entity_id
_entity_poly.type
_entity_poly.pdbx_seq_one_letter_code
_entity_poly.pdbx_strand_id
1 'polypeptide(L)'
;KAAALAITLVSIAAVVQPKTFVRAFNTDDFQIQCSENETIKHDAGACDECSCAHGGIPSVCTLQLVLKGCFCDDAHCRTTDGEKCVLKSECY
;
A
#
# COMPACT_ATOMS: atom_id res chain seq x y z
N LYS A 1 40.91 2.48 -61.20
CA LYS A 1 41.08 1.84 -59.88
C LYS A 1 40.02 2.43 -58.95
N ALA A 2 38.90 1.72 -58.75
CA ALA A 2 37.77 2.20 -57.96
C ALA A 2 37.95 1.78 -56.50
N ALA A 3 37.84 2.74 -55.58
CA ALA A 3 37.86 2.49 -54.14
C ALA A 3 36.43 2.14 -53.68
N ALA A 4 36.25 0.96 -53.10
CA ALA A 4 35.00 0.57 -52.47
C ALA A 4 35.06 0.95 -50.98
N LEU A 5 34.21 1.90 -50.56
CA LEU A 5 33.98 2.23 -49.16
C LEU A 5 33.01 1.21 -48.58
N ALA A 6 33.51 0.31 -47.74
CA ALA A 6 32.68 -0.60 -46.96
C ALA A 6 32.17 0.15 -45.71
N ILE A 7 30.91 0.57 -45.74
CA ILE A 7 30.23 1.12 -44.55
C ILE A 7 29.63 -0.08 -43.81
N THR A 8 30.33 -0.54 -42.78
CA THR A 8 29.82 -1.59 -41.89
C THR A 8 28.71 -0.99 -41.03
N LEU A 9 27.46 -1.29 -41.38
CA LEU A 9 26.29 -0.95 -40.57
C LEU A 9 26.35 -1.70 -39.25
N VAL A 10 26.66 -1.01 -38.16
CA VAL A 10 26.55 -1.56 -36.81
C VAL A 10 25.06 -1.59 -36.46
N SER A 11 24.44 -2.75 -36.61
CA SER A 11 23.08 -3.01 -36.16
C SER A 11 23.04 -2.90 -34.63
N ILE A 12 22.57 -1.77 -34.12
CA ILE A 12 22.25 -1.62 -32.70
C ILE A 12 21.00 -2.48 -32.48
N ALA A 13 21.20 -3.71 -32.02
CA ALA A 13 20.12 -4.51 -31.47
C ALA A 13 19.59 -3.77 -30.24
N ALA A 14 18.56 -2.95 -30.45
CA ALA A 14 17.77 -2.41 -29.36
C ALA A 14 17.19 -3.60 -28.62
N VAL A 15 17.77 -3.89 -27.46
CA VAL A 15 17.30 -4.91 -26.53
C VAL A 15 15.90 -4.48 -26.09
N VAL A 16 14.89 -5.00 -26.78
CA VAL A 16 13.51 -4.99 -26.28
C VAL A 16 13.50 -6.04 -25.17
N GLN A 17 13.85 -5.63 -23.96
CA GLN A 17 13.46 -6.42 -22.80
C GLN A 17 11.93 -6.31 -22.74
N PRO A 18 11.16 -7.41 -22.85
CA PRO A 18 9.83 -7.37 -22.31
C PRO A 18 10.02 -6.99 -20.85
N LYS A 19 9.61 -5.77 -20.50
CA LYS A 19 9.38 -5.42 -19.11
C LYS A 19 8.22 -6.32 -18.70
N THR A 20 8.54 -7.56 -18.34
CA THR A 20 7.78 -8.29 -17.35
C THR A 20 7.86 -7.38 -16.14
N PHE A 21 6.91 -6.44 -16.07
CA PHE A 21 6.55 -5.74 -14.87
C PHE A 21 5.82 -6.75 -13.99
N VAL A 22 6.46 -7.90 -13.73
CA VAL A 22 6.42 -8.41 -12.38
C VAL A 22 7.26 -7.37 -11.65
N ARG A 23 6.61 -6.34 -11.11
CA ARG A 23 7.15 -5.70 -9.91
C ARG A 23 7.35 -6.88 -8.98
N ALA A 24 8.56 -7.43 -8.96
CA ALA A 24 9.16 -7.85 -7.72
C ALA A 24 9.17 -6.56 -6.90
N PHE A 25 8.02 -6.27 -6.28
CA PHE A 25 7.97 -5.54 -5.06
C PHE A 25 8.85 -6.41 -4.18
N ASN A 26 10.14 -6.06 -4.11
CA ASN A 26 10.95 -6.51 -3.02
C ASN A 26 10.09 -6.11 -1.83
N THR A 27 9.49 -7.11 -1.20
CA THR A 27 9.00 -7.01 0.16
C THR A 27 10.26 -6.78 0.98
N ASP A 28 10.83 -5.59 0.84
CA ASP A 28 11.42 -4.89 1.95
C ASP A 28 10.25 -4.80 2.92
N ASP A 29 10.11 -5.88 3.68
CA ASP A 29 9.15 -6.05 4.74
C ASP A 29 9.62 -5.05 5.80
N PHE A 30 9.37 -3.77 5.55
CA PHE A 30 9.45 -2.76 6.59
C PHE A 30 8.62 -3.35 7.72
N GLN A 31 9.32 -3.71 8.81
CA GLN A 31 8.66 -4.23 9.98
C GLN A 31 7.81 -3.09 10.52
N ILE A 32 6.52 -3.15 10.20
CA ILE A 32 5.54 -2.23 10.72
C ILE A 32 5.29 -2.68 12.16
N GLN A 33 5.59 -1.79 13.09
CA GLN A 33 5.25 -1.99 14.49
C GLN A 33 4.01 -1.15 14.79
N CYS A 34 2.92 -1.82 15.12
CA CYS A 34 1.68 -1.17 15.49
C CYS A 34 1.66 -0.82 16.98
N SER A 35 0.85 0.18 17.32
CA SER A 35 0.63 0.60 18.70
C SER A 35 -0.25 -0.41 19.45
N GLU A 36 -0.52 -0.11 20.72
CA GLU A 36 -1.48 -0.89 21.50
C GLU A 36 -2.87 -0.89 20.83
N ASN A 37 -3.55 -2.04 20.88
CA ASN A 37 -4.88 -2.26 20.30
C ASN A 37 -4.97 -2.08 18.78
N GLU A 38 -3.82 -2.13 18.11
CA GLU A 38 -3.72 -2.14 16.66
C GLU A 38 -3.20 -3.49 16.15
N THR A 39 -3.62 -3.85 14.95
CA THR A 39 -3.17 -5.03 14.22
C THR A 39 -2.76 -4.66 12.81
N ILE A 40 -1.78 -5.39 12.27
CA ILE A 40 -1.42 -5.27 10.87
C ILE A 40 -2.56 -5.88 10.04
N LYS A 41 -3.20 -5.05 9.21
CA LYS A 41 -4.16 -5.51 8.20
C LYS A 41 -3.59 -5.29 6.80
N HIS A 42 -4.00 -6.18 5.90
CA HIS A 42 -3.66 -6.14 4.49
C HIS A 42 -4.91 -5.85 3.68
N ASP A 43 -4.74 -5.17 2.55
CA ASP A 43 -5.83 -4.83 1.65
C ASP A 43 -7.06 -4.24 2.37
N ALA A 44 -6.81 -3.30 3.29
CA ALA A 44 -7.81 -2.71 4.18
C ALA A 44 -8.08 -1.23 3.81
N GLY A 45 -9.33 -0.79 3.97
CA GLY A 45 -9.77 0.59 3.75
C GLY A 45 -10.48 1.16 4.97
N ALA A 46 -11.14 2.31 4.80
CA ALA A 46 -11.86 2.97 5.90
C ALA A 46 -13.04 2.16 6.49
N CYS A 47 -13.52 1.14 5.78
CA CYS A 47 -14.61 0.27 6.25
C CYS A 47 -14.10 -0.88 7.14
N ASP A 48 -12.79 -1.08 7.20
CA ASP A 48 -12.17 -2.16 7.97
C ASP A 48 -11.75 -1.69 9.38
N GLU A 49 -12.00 -0.40 9.68
CA GLU A 49 -11.68 0.23 10.96
C GLU A 49 -12.93 0.92 11.54
N CYS A 50 -13.21 0.63 12.82
CA CYS A 50 -14.18 1.39 13.58
C CYS A 50 -13.63 2.79 13.90
N SER A 51 -14.45 3.83 13.77
CA SER A 51 -14.08 5.20 14.10
C SER A 51 -15.08 5.82 15.09
N CYS A 52 -14.58 6.39 16.18
CA CYS A 52 -15.38 7.12 17.16
C CYS A 52 -16.08 8.34 16.52
N ALA A 53 -15.43 9.00 15.54
CA ALA A 53 -16.02 10.11 14.81
C ALA A 53 -17.32 9.73 14.06
N HIS A 54 -17.49 8.44 13.75
CA HIS A 54 -18.66 7.90 13.05
C HIS A 54 -19.51 6.98 13.94
N GLY A 55 -19.20 6.85 15.24
CA GLY A 55 -19.90 5.96 16.16
C GLY A 55 -19.79 4.46 15.82
N GLY A 56 -18.80 4.07 15.02
CA GLY A 56 -18.73 2.73 14.46
C GLY A 56 -17.92 2.65 13.17
N ILE A 57 -18.13 1.55 12.44
CA ILE A 57 -17.61 1.41 11.08
C ILE A 57 -18.45 2.30 10.15
N PRO A 58 -17.82 3.17 9.34
CA PRO A 58 -18.53 4.00 8.40
C PRO A 58 -19.28 3.16 7.35
N SER A 59 -20.51 3.56 7.01
CA SER A 59 -21.33 2.87 5.99
C SER A 59 -20.92 3.19 4.55
N VAL A 60 -20.22 4.31 4.36
CA VAL A 60 -19.69 4.75 3.06
C VAL A 60 -18.21 5.00 3.22
N CYS A 61 -17.41 4.30 2.41
CA CYS A 61 -15.96 4.33 2.50
C CYS A 61 -15.37 4.87 1.20
N THR A 62 -14.80 6.07 1.27
CA THR A 62 -14.19 6.76 0.14
C THR A 62 -12.67 6.67 0.12
N LEU A 63 -12.07 5.94 1.07
CA LEU A 63 -10.62 5.84 1.19
C LEU A 63 -10.03 4.79 0.24
N GLN A 64 -8.80 5.05 -0.21
CA GLN A 64 -8.05 4.14 -1.05
C GLN A 64 -7.64 2.88 -0.27
N LEU A 65 -7.54 1.75 -0.98
CA LEU A 65 -7.07 0.48 -0.45
C LEU A 65 -5.64 0.61 0.09
N VAL A 66 -5.44 0.29 1.37
CA VAL A 66 -4.13 0.20 2.01
C VAL A 66 -3.66 -1.25 1.94
N LEU A 67 -2.58 -1.51 1.20
CA LEU A 67 -2.07 -2.87 0.99
C LEU A 67 -1.49 -3.52 2.26
N LYS A 68 -0.97 -2.71 3.19
CA LYS A 68 -0.45 -3.12 4.50
C LYS A 68 -0.37 -1.91 5.43
N GLY A 69 -0.96 -1.98 6.62
CA GLY A 69 -0.93 -0.89 7.61
C GLY A 69 -1.42 -1.30 8.99
N CYS A 70 -1.32 -0.39 9.96
CA CYS A 70 -1.87 -0.59 11.30
C CYS A 70 -3.29 -0.05 11.39
N PHE A 71 -4.19 -0.88 11.91
CA PHE A 71 -5.60 -0.56 12.09
C PHE A 71 -6.03 -1.01 13.47
N CYS A 72 -7.05 -0.36 14.04
CA CYS A 72 -7.63 -0.88 15.28
C CYS A 72 -8.09 -2.33 15.09
N ASP A 73 -7.86 -3.14 16.11
CA ASP A 73 -8.45 -4.48 16.17
C ASP A 73 -9.98 -4.41 16.25
N ASP A 74 -10.63 -5.57 16.16
CA ASP A 74 -12.10 -5.63 16.01
C ASP A 74 -12.87 -5.25 17.29
N ALA A 75 -12.19 -5.12 18.44
CA ALA A 75 -12.79 -4.68 19.70
C ALA A 75 -12.67 -3.17 19.94
N HIS A 76 -11.80 -2.48 19.18
CA HIS A 76 -11.46 -1.08 19.40
C HIS A 76 -11.85 -0.18 18.22
N CYS A 77 -12.05 1.10 18.53
CA CYS A 77 -12.38 2.15 17.60
C CYS A 77 -11.32 3.25 17.66
N ARG A 78 -10.99 3.79 16.50
CA ARG A 78 -10.07 4.92 16.35
C ARG A 78 -10.68 6.18 16.97
N THR A 79 -9.97 6.83 17.87
CA THR A 79 -10.37 8.11 18.47
C THR A 79 -10.58 9.18 17.40
N THR A 80 -11.36 10.22 17.72
CA THR A 80 -11.69 11.30 16.77
C THR A 80 -10.44 12.08 16.30
N ASP A 81 -9.39 12.15 17.12
CA ASP A 81 -8.09 12.73 16.76
C ASP A 81 -7.21 11.80 15.90
N GLY A 82 -7.55 10.52 15.79
CA GLY A 82 -6.79 9.52 15.02
C GLY A 82 -5.60 8.90 15.77
N GLU A 83 -5.36 9.27 17.03
CA GLU A 83 -4.12 8.92 17.73
C GLU A 83 -4.16 7.54 18.41
N LYS A 84 -5.34 7.05 18.81
CA LYS A 84 -5.46 5.82 19.63
C LYS A 84 -6.64 4.93 19.24
N CYS A 85 -6.54 3.66 19.60
CA CYS A 85 -7.62 2.69 19.54
C CYS A 85 -8.15 2.43 20.95
N VAL A 86 -9.42 2.76 21.18
CA VAL A 86 -10.10 2.65 22.48
C VAL A 86 -11.33 1.77 22.38
N LEU A 87 -11.85 1.25 23.48
CA LEU A 87 -13.07 0.46 23.43
C LEU A 87 -14.22 1.32 22.90
N LYS A 88 -15.17 0.72 22.18
CA LYS A 88 -16.31 1.49 21.64
C LYS A 88 -17.10 2.22 22.74
N SER A 89 -17.15 1.68 23.95
CA SER A 89 -17.77 2.31 25.13
C SER A 89 -17.03 3.55 25.64
N GLU A 90 -15.80 3.78 25.18
CA GLU A 90 -14.92 4.89 25.58
C GLU A 90 -14.80 5.95 24.48
N CYS A 91 -15.55 5.83 23.39
CA CYS A 91 -15.72 6.90 22.40
C CYS A 91 -16.56 8.03 23.02
N TYR A 92 -15.90 9.13 23.40
CA TYR A 92 -16.53 10.34 23.94
C TYR A 92 -16.51 11.50 22.94
#